data_AF-A0A0Q9XX34-F1
#
_entry.id   AF-A0A0Q9XX34-F1
#
_cell.length_a   1.000
_cell.length_b   1.000
_cell.length_c   1.000
_cell.angle_alpha   90.00
_cell.angle_beta   90.00
_cell.angle_gamma   90.00
#
_symmetry.space_group_name_H-M   'P 1'
#
loop_
_entity.id
_entity.type
_entity.pdbx_description
1 polymer ?
#
loop_
_entity_poly.entity_id
_entity_poly.type
_entity_poly.pdbx_seq_one_letter_code
_entity_poly.pdbx_strand_id
1 'polypeptide(L)'
;MRGDILLKADKVTMAHSLELRVPFLDKEVFNVASRIPTSLKTAEGTTKYVLRQAAKGIIPDHVLDRKKLGFPVPIRHWLKDEMYEWAKEIIRNSDTDYILDKQYVLNLLEDHCQGKMDYSRKIWTVLVFMVWHAVYVEEQYDFGKELAVAHS
;
A
#
# COMPACT_ATOMS: atom_id res chain seq x y z
N MET A 1 0.82 -3.22 -9.98
CA MET A 1 -0.42 -3.53 -9.25
C MET A 1 -1.51 -2.49 -9.58
N ARG A 2 -2.39 -2.79 -10.54
CA ARG A 2 -3.65 -2.06 -10.78
C ARG A 2 -4.78 -3.04 -10.45
N GLY A 3 -5.85 -2.61 -9.80
CA GLY A 3 -7.03 -3.45 -9.53
C GLY A 3 -7.12 -4.09 -8.14
N ASP A 4 -6.06 -4.06 -7.33
CA ASP A 4 -6.02 -4.84 -6.08
C ASP A 4 -6.61 -4.11 -4.85
N ILE A 5 -7.01 -2.84 -5.01
CA ILE A 5 -7.51 -2.04 -3.87
C ILE A 5 -8.84 -2.56 -3.35
N LEU A 6 -9.76 -2.94 -4.25
CA LEU A 6 -11.07 -3.49 -3.87
C LEU A 6 -10.91 -4.86 -3.20
N LEU A 7 -10.06 -5.72 -3.76
CA LEU A 7 -9.80 -7.04 -3.20
C LEU A 7 -9.19 -6.95 -1.78
N LYS A 8 -8.21 -6.06 -1.58
CA LYS A 8 -7.61 -5.85 -0.26
C LYS A 8 -8.64 -5.32 0.74
N ALA A 9 -9.41 -4.32 0.35
CA ALA A 9 -10.40 -3.72 1.25
C ALA A 9 -11.47 -4.74 1.64
N ASP A 10 -11.99 -5.51 0.68
CA ASP A 10 -13.00 -6.56 0.90
C ASP A 10 -12.49 -7.69 1.81
N LYS A 11 -11.29 -8.23 1.53
CA LYS A 11 -10.68 -9.29 2.37
C LYS A 11 -10.49 -8.84 3.81
N VAL A 12 -10.01 -7.61 4.02
CA VAL A 12 -9.79 -7.07 5.37
C VAL A 12 -11.11 -6.86 6.09
N THR A 13 -12.14 -6.29 5.44
CA THR A 13 -13.43 -6.06 6.11
C THR A 13 -14.15 -7.36 6.43
N MET A 14 -14.16 -8.34 5.50
CA MET A 14 -14.80 -9.63 5.75
C MET A 14 -14.09 -10.44 6.85
N ALA A 15 -12.76 -10.35 6.97
CA ALA A 15 -12.02 -10.96 8.08
C ALA A 15 -12.47 -10.44 9.46
N HIS A 16 -13.11 -9.28 9.51
CA HIS A 16 -13.66 -8.67 10.72
C HIS A 16 -15.20 -8.60 10.71
N SER A 17 -15.88 -9.39 9.87
CA SER A 17 -17.34 -9.39 9.73
C SER A 17 -17.96 -8.01 9.44
N LEU A 18 -17.20 -7.14 8.75
CA LEU A 18 -17.65 -5.82 8.32
C LEU A 18 -18.00 -5.86 6.82
N GLU A 19 -19.11 -5.22 6.46
CA GLU A 19 -19.50 -5.04 5.06
C GLU A 19 -18.96 -3.72 4.51
N LEU A 20 -18.10 -3.78 3.49
CA LEU A 20 -17.63 -2.60 2.79
C LEU A 20 -18.60 -2.18 1.69
N ARG A 21 -19.02 -0.91 1.70
CA ARG A 21 -19.78 -0.30 0.59
C ARG A 21 -18.89 0.64 -0.21
N VAL A 22 -19.05 0.62 -1.53
CA VAL A 22 -18.26 1.44 -2.47
C VAL A 22 -19.15 2.32 -3.36
N PRO A 23 -19.73 3.42 -2.84
CA PRO A 23 -20.77 4.19 -3.53
C PRO A 23 -20.39 4.73 -4.92
N PHE A 24 -19.11 5.02 -5.15
CA PHE A 24 -18.63 5.50 -6.46
C PHE A 24 -18.69 4.45 -7.58
N LEU A 25 -18.86 3.17 -7.23
CA LEU A 25 -19.02 2.05 -8.16
C LEU A 25 -20.49 1.67 -8.38
N ASP A 26 -21.42 2.42 -7.78
CA ASP A 26 -22.85 2.23 -7.99
C ASP A 26 -23.23 2.48 -9.46
N LYS A 27 -24.21 1.70 -9.95
CA LYS A 27 -24.65 1.76 -11.35
C LYS A 27 -25.27 3.10 -11.71
N GLU A 28 -26.05 3.71 -10.82
CA GLU A 28 -26.70 4.99 -11.07
C GLU A 28 -25.68 6.13 -11.07
N VAL A 29 -24.70 6.08 -10.17
CA VAL A 29 -23.57 7.02 -10.17
C VAL A 29 -22.77 6.89 -11.48
N PHE A 30 -22.50 5.66 -11.93
CA PHE A 30 -21.82 5.41 -13.21
C PHE A 30 -22.64 5.92 -14.41
N ASN A 31 -23.95 5.68 -14.43
CA ASN A 31 -24.84 6.12 -15.50
C ASN A 31 -24.74 7.63 -15.71
N VAL A 32 -24.73 8.42 -14.63
CA VAL A 32 -24.52 9.87 -14.70
C VAL A 32 -23.09 10.19 -15.15
N ALA A 33 -22.08 9.62 -14.50
CA ALA A 33 -20.67 9.92 -14.77
C ALA A 33 -20.24 9.57 -16.22
N SER A 34 -20.83 8.55 -16.82
CA SER A 34 -20.57 8.10 -18.19
C SER A 34 -20.95 9.15 -19.23
N ARG A 35 -21.98 9.96 -18.96
CA ARG A 35 -22.52 10.99 -19.85
C ARG A 35 -21.81 12.34 -19.73
N ILE A 36 -20.98 12.53 -18.70
CA ILE A 36 -20.27 13.78 -18.47
C ILE A 36 -19.16 13.95 -19.53
N PRO A 37 -19.10 15.10 -20.24
CA PRO A 37 -18.00 15.41 -21.15
C PRO A 37 -16.62 15.30 -20.50
N THR A 38 -15.64 14.77 -21.22
CA THR A 38 -14.27 14.61 -20.71
C THR A 38 -13.64 15.94 -20.29
N SER A 39 -13.95 17.03 -20.99
CA SER A 39 -13.50 18.39 -20.63
C SER A 39 -13.97 18.83 -19.24
N LEU A 40 -15.07 18.28 -18.71
CA LEU A 40 -15.54 18.57 -17.35
C LEU A 40 -15.00 17.59 -16.30
N LYS A 41 -14.48 16.43 -16.74
CA LYS A 41 -13.78 15.49 -15.86
C LYS A 41 -12.38 16.02 -15.54
N THR A 42 -11.70 16.52 -16.57
CA THR A 42 -10.37 17.14 -16.50
C THR A 42 -10.42 18.59 -16.98
N ALA A 43 -10.43 19.54 -16.05
CA ALA A 43 -10.43 20.98 -16.32
C ALA A 43 -9.63 21.70 -15.24
N GLU A 44 -9.17 22.92 -15.55
CA GLU A 44 -8.49 23.81 -14.58
C GLU A 44 -7.32 23.12 -13.86
N GLY A 45 -6.55 22.28 -14.59
CA GLY A 45 -5.41 21.55 -14.02
C GLY A 45 -5.75 20.44 -13.02
N THR A 46 -7.03 20.05 -12.86
CA THR A 46 -7.47 18.97 -11.97
C THR A 46 -8.21 17.86 -12.72
N THR A 47 -8.10 16.62 -12.22
CA THR A 47 -8.72 15.42 -12.82
C THR A 47 -10.08 15.05 -12.20
N LYS A 48 -10.59 15.87 -11.29
CA LYS A 48 -11.86 15.63 -10.58
C LYS A 48 -12.74 16.89 -10.58
N TYR A 49 -12.66 17.69 -11.65
CA TYR A 49 -13.24 19.04 -11.67
C TYR A 49 -14.74 19.04 -11.36
N VAL A 50 -15.56 18.36 -12.16
CA VAL A 50 -17.02 18.29 -11.95
C VAL A 50 -17.40 17.72 -10.58
N LEU A 51 -16.64 16.73 -10.07
CA LEU A 51 -16.90 16.14 -8.76
C LEU A 51 -16.64 17.15 -7.63
N ARG A 52 -15.60 17.98 -7.76
CA ARG A 52 -15.33 19.07 -6.81
C ARG A 52 -16.42 20.13 -6.88
N GLN A 53 -16.87 20.52 -8.08
CA GLN A 53 -17.97 21.48 -8.21
C GLN A 53 -19.26 20.96 -7.56
N ALA A 54 -19.59 19.68 -7.76
CA ALA A 54 -20.77 19.05 -7.16
C ALA A 54 -20.69 18.95 -5.62
N ALA A 55 -19.49 18.93 -5.04
CA ALA A 55 -19.28 18.86 -3.59
C ALA A 55 -19.13 20.24 -2.91
N LYS A 56 -19.10 21.33 -3.68
CA LYS A 56 -19.03 22.70 -3.12
C LYS A 56 -20.21 22.97 -2.21
N GLY A 57 -19.95 23.58 -1.05
CA GLY A 57 -20.97 23.86 -0.04
C GLY A 57 -21.42 22.65 0.79
N ILE A 58 -20.98 21.42 0.44
CA ILE A 58 -21.24 20.20 1.23
C ILE A 58 -20.05 19.88 2.13
N ILE A 59 -18.82 20.06 1.62
CA ILE A 59 -17.58 19.83 2.35
C ILE A 59 -16.74 21.11 2.47
N PRO A 60 -15.84 21.21 3.46
CA PRO A 60 -14.98 22.38 3.63
C PRO A 60 -14.08 22.64 2.40
N ASP A 61 -13.87 23.91 2.07
CA ASP A 61 -13.13 24.30 0.85
C ASP A 61 -11.70 23.77 0.80
N HIS A 62 -11.01 23.70 1.94
CA HIS A 62 -9.66 23.15 2.00
C HIS A 62 -9.59 21.66 1.61
N VAL A 63 -10.70 20.91 1.73
CA VAL A 63 -10.79 19.51 1.28
C VAL A 63 -10.99 19.46 -0.24
N LEU A 64 -11.73 20.41 -0.81
CA LEU A 64 -11.95 20.50 -2.25
C LEU A 64 -10.65 20.69 -3.00
N ASP A 65 -9.73 21.51 -2.49
CA ASP A 65 -8.48 21.84 -3.19
C ASP A 65 -7.33 20.88 -2.90
N ARG A 66 -7.50 19.95 -1.95
CA ARG A 66 -6.48 18.97 -1.58
C ARG A 66 -5.99 18.18 -2.81
N LYS A 67 -4.67 18.10 -3.00
CA LYS A 67 -4.08 17.30 -4.08
C LYS A 67 -4.47 15.83 -3.92
N LYS A 68 -4.64 15.12 -5.04
CA LYS A 68 -4.92 13.68 -5.04
C LYS A 68 -3.80 12.96 -4.28
N LEU A 69 -4.16 12.38 -3.14
CA LEU A 69 -3.30 11.49 -2.39
C LEU A 69 -3.76 10.06 -2.68
N GLY A 70 -2.81 9.15 -2.92
CA GLY A 70 -3.12 7.73 -2.95
C GLY A 70 -3.42 7.18 -1.55
N PHE A 71 -3.23 5.89 -1.39
CA PHE A 71 -3.19 5.24 -0.07
C PHE A 71 -1.72 4.97 0.27
N PRO A 72 -0.95 5.98 0.74
CA PRO A 72 0.44 5.75 1.09
C PRO A 72 0.50 4.80 2.28
N VAL A 73 1.29 3.74 2.17
CA VAL A 73 1.60 2.86 3.30
C VAL A 73 2.64 3.59 4.16
N PRO A 74 2.43 3.73 5.49
CA PRO A 74 3.29 4.55 6.35
C PRO A 74 4.59 3.81 6.74
N ILE A 75 5.27 3.19 5.77
CA ILE A 75 6.50 2.40 5.96
C ILE A 75 7.58 3.20 6.71
N ARG A 76 7.69 4.50 6.44
CA ARG A 76 8.60 5.43 7.16
C ARG A 76 8.37 5.45 8.67
N HIS A 77 7.13 5.33 9.11
CA HIS A 77 6.80 5.32 10.53
C HIS A 77 6.94 3.91 11.10
N TRP A 78 6.43 2.92 10.37
CA TRP A 78 6.49 1.52 10.79
C TRP A 78 7.90 0.99 10.97
N LEU A 79 8.83 1.28 10.06
CA LEU A 79 10.23 0.83 10.18
C LEU A 79 10.97 1.41 11.40
N LYS A 80 10.43 2.47 12.03
CA LYS A 80 11.01 3.07 13.24
C LYS A 80 10.47 2.46 14.53
N ASP A 81 9.38 1.71 14.45
CA ASP A 81 8.62 1.27 15.62
C ASP A 81 8.06 -0.13 15.35
N GLU A 82 6.77 -0.24 15.02
CA GLU A 82 6.02 -1.50 14.88
C GLU A 82 6.70 -2.59 14.01
N MET A 83 7.45 -2.19 12.98
CA MET A 83 8.12 -3.10 12.05
C MET A 83 9.64 -3.10 12.17
N TYR A 84 10.22 -2.42 13.17
CA TYR A 84 11.67 -2.35 13.33
C TYR A 84 12.28 -3.73 13.60
N GLU A 85 11.76 -4.46 14.59
CA GLU A 85 12.28 -5.79 14.93
C GLU A 85 12.03 -6.79 13.79
N TRP A 86 10.85 -6.75 13.17
CA TRP A 86 10.56 -7.56 11.98
C TRP A 86 11.59 -7.31 10.86
N ALA A 87 11.88 -6.05 10.53
CA ALA A 87 12.85 -5.71 9.51
C ALA A 87 14.25 -6.22 9.87
N LYS A 88 14.65 -6.06 11.14
CA LYS A 88 15.95 -6.49 11.65
C LYS A 88 16.12 -8.01 11.60
N GLU A 89 15.08 -8.77 11.95
CA GLU A 89 15.06 -10.23 11.85
C GLU A 89 15.17 -10.70 10.41
N ILE A 90 14.39 -10.12 9.48
CA ILE A 90 14.50 -10.44 8.05
C ILE A 90 15.92 -10.19 7.53
N ILE A 91 16.53 -9.06 7.88
CA ILE A 91 17.90 -8.75 7.44
C ILE A 91 18.89 -9.79 7.97
N ARG A 92 18.82 -10.13 9.26
CA ARG A 92 19.74 -11.08 9.89
C ARG A 92 19.61 -12.49 9.31
N ASN A 93 18.38 -12.96 9.14
CA ASN A 93 18.10 -14.36 8.83
C ASN A 93 18.08 -14.69 7.33
N SER A 94 17.99 -13.69 6.45
CA SER A 94 17.96 -13.92 5.00
C SER A 94 19.22 -14.63 4.48
N ASP A 95 19.15 -15.61 3.58
CA ASP A 95 20.35 -16.22 2.99
C ASP A 95 20.82 -15.41 1.77
N THR A 96 21.24 -14.17 2.00
CA THR A 96 21.55 -13.19 0.92
C THR A 96 22.94 -12.55 1.03
N ASP A 97 23.81 -13.03 1.92
CA ASP A 97 25.15 -12.48 2.17
C ASP A 97 26.04 -12.44 0.91
N TYR A 98 25.80 -13.35 -0.05
CA TYR A 98 26.53 -13.41 -1.31
C TYR A 98 26.13 -12.32 -2.32
N ILE A 99 25.02 -11.61 -2.07
CA ILE A 99 24.50 -10.52 -2.90
C ILE A 99 24.54 -9.18 -2.16
N LEU A 100 24.26 -9.19 -0.86
CA LEU A 100 23.99 -8.01 -0.05
C LEU A 100 24.87 -7.95 1.20
N ASP A 101 25.42 -6.76 1.47
CA ASP A 101 26.03 -6.46 2.76
C ASP A 101 24.94 -6.21 3.81
N LYS A 102 24.63 -7.24 4.61
CA LYS A 102 23.63 -7.15 5.69
C LYS A 102 23.99 -6.10 6.74
N GLN A 103 25.28 -5.93 7.05
CA GLN A 103 25.70 -4.97 8.07
C GLN A 103 25.42 -3.53 7.60
N TYR A 104 25.66 -3.25 6.32
CA TYR A 104 25.28 -1.98 5.72
C TYR A 104 23.77 -1.72 5.79
N VAL A 105 22.94 -2.74 5.51
CA VAL A 105 21.48 -2.61 5.57
C VAL A 105 20.99 -2.41 7.01
N LEU A 106 21.57 -3.11 7.98
CA LEU A 106 21.29 -2.90 9.41
C LEU A 106 21.63 -1.47 9.84
N ASN A 107 22.79 -0.95 9.42
CA ASN A 107 23.19 0.42 9.73
C ASN A 107 22.22 1.45 9.11
N LEU A 108 21.73 1.21 7.88
CA LEU A 108 20.69 2.05 7.27
C LEU A 108 19.39 2.05 8.07
N LEU A 109 18.98 0.88 8.59
CA LEU A 109 17.81 0.76 9.45
C LEU A 109 18.00 1.57 10.74
N GLU A 110 19.14 1.43 11.42
CA GLU A 110 19.46 2.20 12.63
C GLU A 110 19.44 3.71 12.38
N ASP A 111 20.11 4.17 11.32
CA ASP A 111 20.17 5.58 10.96
C ASP A 111 18.78 6.14 10.63
N HIS A 112 17.90 5.31 10.05
CA HIS A 112 16.51 5.69 9.81
C HIS A 112 15.71 5.84 11.11
N CYS A 113 15.84 4.88 12.03
CA CYS A 113 15.20 4.89 13.34
C CYS A 113 15.63 6.12 14.15
N GLN A 114 16.94 6.40 14.19
CA GLN A 114 17.53 7.56 14.86
C GLN A 114 17.17 8.89 14.16
N GLY A 115 16.53 8.85 12.99
CA GLY A 115 16.06 10.05 12.31
C GLY A 115 17.15 10.84 11.61
N LYS A 116 18.33 10.25 11.35
CA LYS A 116 19.41 10.91 10.62
C LYS A 116 18.96 11.29 9.20
N MET A 117 18.30 10.36 8.50
CA MET A 117 17.72 10.55 7.17
C MET A 117 16.53 9.61 6.91
N ASP A 118 15.75 9.89 5.87
CA ASP A 118 14.70 8.98 5.39
C ASP A 118 15.27 7.91 4.43
N TYR A 119 15.57 6.73 4.97
CA TYR A 119 16.01 5.56 4.21
C TYR A 119 14.88 4.53 3.96
N SER A 120 13.64 4.84 4.35
CA SER A 120 12.52 3.89 4.37
C SER A 120 12.32 3.14 3.04
N ARG A 121 12.40 3.83 1.91
CA ARG A 121 12.23 3.23 0.58
C ARG A 121 13.36 2.25 0.21
N LYS A 122 14.61 2.60 0.55
CA LYS A 122 15.78 1.75 0.26
C LYS A 122 15.69 0.46 1.08
N ILE A 123 15.47 0.61 2.40
CA ILE A 123 15.30 -0.50 3.32
C ILE A 123 14.16 -1.40 2.86
N TRP A 124 12.99 -0.82 2.56
CA TRP A 124 11.82 -1.59 2.12
C TRP A 124 12.09 -2.41 0.84
N THR A 125 12.83 -1.84 -0.12
CA THR A 125 13.18 -2.54 -1.36
C THR A 125 14.05 -3.77 -1.07
N VAL A 126 15.03 -3.63 -0.17
CA VAL A 126 15.89 -4.74 0.24
C VAL A 126 15.12 -5.80 1.03
N LEU A 127 14.25 -5.39 1.96
CA LEU A 127 13.41 -6.32 2.72
C LEU A 127 12.48 -7.14 1.82
N VAL A 128 11.83 -6.50 0.85
CA VAL A 128 10.96 -7.20 -0.11
C VAL A 128 11.78 -8.18 -0.97
N PHE A 129 13.00 -7.81 -1.36
CA PHE A 129 13.89 -8.73 -2.05
C PHE A 129 14.28 -9.93 -1.19
N MET A 130 14.66 -9.72 0.07
CA MET A 130 15.00 -10.80 1.00
C MET A 130 13.83 -11.75 1.23
N VAL A 131 12.61 -11.24 1.40
CA VAL A 131 11.40 -12.05 1.52
C VAL A 131 11.13 -12.83 0.23
N TRP A 132 11.27 -12.19 -0.93
CA TRP A 132 11.12 -12.86 -2.22
C TRP A 132 12.15 -13.98 -2.39
N HIS A 133 13.42 -13.72 -2.02
CA HIS A 133 14.49 -14.71 -2.08
C HIS A 133 14.19 -15.92 -1.19
N ALA A 134 13.77 -15.68 0.06
CA ALA A 134 13.37 -16.73 0.98
C ALA A 134 12.22 -17.59 0.43
N VAL A 135 11.26 -16.97 -0.28
CA VAL A 135 10.14 -17.69 -0.90
C VAL A 135 10.54 -18.49 -2.14
N TYR A 136 11.29 -17.90 -3.06
CA TYR A 136 11.46 -18.46 -4.42
C TYR A 136 12.83 -19.06 -4.72
N VAL A 137 13.84 -18.75 -3.90
CA VAL A 137 15.21 -19.28 -4.07
C VAL A 137 15.51 -20.30 -2.98
N GLU A 138 15.16 -19.97 -1.74
CA GLU A 138 15.37 -20.85 -0.59
C GLU A 138 14.19 -21.79 -0.34
N GLU A 139 13.03 -21.54 -0.96
CA GLU A 139 11.79 -22.31 -0.80
C GLU A 139 11.35 -22.48 0.67
N GLN A 140 11.63 -21.49 1.53
CA GLN A 140 11.33 -21.56 2.96
C GLN A 140 9.82 -21.60 3.29
N TYR A 141 8.98 -21.21 2.34
CA TYR A 141 7.53 -21.13 2.51
C TYR A 141 6.81 -22.00 1.47
N ASP A 142 6.11 -23.03 1.94
CA ASP A 142 5.23 -23.86 1.12
C ASP A 142 3.79 -23.31 1.14
N PHE A 143 3.45 -22.50 0.14
CA PHE A 143 2.09 -21.97 -0.02
C PHE A 143 1.08 -23.01 -0.53
N GLY A 144 1.50 -24.25 -0.81
CA GLY A 144 0.66 -25.33 -1.33
C GLY A 144 -0.08 -26.13 -0.25
N LYS A 145 0.38 -26.13 1.01
CA LYS A 145 -0.20 -26.98 2.07
C LYS A 145 -1.38 -26.38 2.83
N GLU A 146 -1.52 -25.06 2.91
CA GLU A 146 -2.61 -24.44 3.68
C GLU A 146 -3.99 -24.56 3.01
N LEU A 147 -4.05 -24.76 1.69
CA LEU A 147 -5.32 -24.93 0.96
C LEU A 147 -5.89 -26.36 1.04
N ALA A 148 -5.06 -27.37 1.35
CA ALA A 148 -5.51 -28.77 1.42
C ALA A 148 -6.21 -29.11 2.76
N VAL A 149 -5.88 -28.40 3.84
CA VAL A 149 -6.44 -28.67 5.19
C VAL A 149 -7.80 -27.99 5.40
N ALA A 150 -8.14 -26.96 4.60
CA ALA A 150 -9.43 -26.27 4.68
C ALA A 150 -10.60 -27.04 4.01
N HIS A 151 -10.32 -28.20 3.39
CA HIS A 151 -11.31 -29.02 2.67
C HIS A 151 -11.35 -30.49 3.13
N SER A 152 -10.82 -30.81 4.30
CA SER A 152 -10.90 -32.14 4.92
C SER A 152 -11.76 -32.15 6.17
#